data_AF-A0A3F3PV36-F1
#
_entry.id   AF-A0A3F3PV36-F1
#
_cell.length_a   1.000
_cell.length_b   1.000
_cell.length_c   1.000
_cell.angle_alpha   90.00
_cell.angle_beta   90.00
_cell.angle_gamma   90.00
#
_symmetry.space_group_name_H-M   'P 1'
#
loop_
_entity.id
_entity.type
_entity.pdbx_description
1 polymer ?
#
loop_
_entity_poly.entity_id
_entity_poly.type
_entity_poly.pdbx_seq_one_letter_code
_entity_poly.pdbx_strand_id
1 'polypeptide(L)'
;MAGKPYSGYYLKPAITEATDKTVEVAARYGIGGYAAALPWTSRHSILRKEYGSSIIIGSSSFAQSESNTGTIEVGPLPEDVVAALEALYYEIGDEVHYHL
;
A
#
# COMPACT_ATOMS: atom_id res chain seq x y z
N MET A 1 18.58 0.38 16.65
CA MET A 1 18.08 0.08 15.29
C MET A 1 16.71 0.72 15.13
N ALA A 2 16.57 1.70 14.23
CA ALA A 2 15.35 2.52 14.07
C ALA A 2 14.12 1.73 13.54
N GLY A 3 14.27 0.47 13.12
CA GLY A 3 13.17 -0.37 12.63
C GLY A 3 12.39 -1.15 13.68
N LYS A 4 12.94 -1.30 14.91
CA LYS A 4 12.31 -2.12 15.97
C LYS A 4 10.86 -1.71 16.33
N PRO A 5 10.49 -0.42 16.43
CA PRO A 5 9.09 -0.05 16.68
C PRO A 5 8.18 -0.36 15.48
N TYR A 6 8.63 -0.11 14.25
CA TYR A 6 7.84 -0.39 13.04
C TYR A 6 7.52 -1.87 12.88
N SER A 7 8.47 -2.76 13.19
CA SER A 7 8.23 -4.19 13.21
C SER A 7 7.11 -4.58 14.18
N GLY A 8 7.04 -3.96 15.36
CA GLY A 8 5.98 -4.22 16.33
C GLY A 8 4.60 -3.75 15.87
N TYR A 9 4.54 -2.68 15.07
CA TYR A 9 3.28 -2.16 14.53
C TYR A 9 2.78 -2.98 13.33
N TYR A 10 3.66 -3.29 12.38
CA TYR A 10 3.25 -3.78 11.05
C TYR A 10 3.56 -5.26 10.79
N LEU A 11 4.45 -5.91 11.55
CA LEU A 11 4.76 -7.35 11.37
C LEU A 11 3.94 -8.22 12.32
N LYS A 12 2.62 -7.98 12.37
CA LYS A 12 1.67 -8.80 13.12
C LYS A 12 1.13 -9.91 12.22
N PRO A 13 0.87 -11.14 12.72
CA PRO A 13 0.36 -12.24 11.91
C PRO A 13 -0.89 -11.87 11.09
N ALA A 14 -1.85 -11.16 11.69
CA ALA A 14 -3.05 -10.70 11.00
C ALA A 14 -2.73 -9.76 9.80
N ILE A 15 -1.77 -8.86 9.95
CA ILE A 15 -1.34 -7.95 8.88
C ILE A 15 -0.62 -8.73 7.77
N THR A 16 0.30 -9.63 8.14
CA THR A 16 1.07 -10.40 7.16
C THR A 16 0.18 -11.37 6.39
N GLU A 17 -0.72 -12.09 7.06
CA GLU A 17 -1.63 -13.04 6.41
C GLU A 17 -2.63 -12.35 5.46
N ALA A 18 -3.21 -11.22 5.87
CA ALA A 18 -4.09 -10.44 5.00
C ALA A 18 -3.32 -9.87 3.79
N THR A 19 -2.09 -9.39 4.02
CA THR A 19 -1.22 -8.87 2.96
C THR A 19 -0.87 -9.95 1.94
N ASP A 20 -0.53 -11.17 2.38
CA ASP A 20 -0.18 -12.27 1.50
C ASP A 20 -1.34 -12.63 0.55
N LYS A 21 -2.56 -12.72 1.08
CA LYS A 21 -3.78 -12.95 0.26
C LYS A 21 -3.97 -11.86 -0.80
N THR A 22 -3.78 -10.60 -0.43
CA THR A 22 -3.93 -9.48 -1.37
C THR A 22 -2.83 -9.46 -2.43
N VAL A 23 -1.59 -9.80 -2.06
CA VAL A 23 -0.48 -9.94 -3.00
C VAL A 23 -0.73 -11.09 -3.97
N GLU A 24 -1.31 -12.21 -3.53
CA GLU A 24 -1.70 -13.32 -4.42
C GLU A 24 -2.72 -12.89 -5.48
N VAL A 25 -3.66 -12.01 -5.15
CA VAL A 25 -4.61 -11.45 -6.13
C VAL A 25 -3.88 -10.54 -7.12
N ALA A 26 -3.06 -9.61 -6.64
CA ALA A 26 -2.30 -8.70 -7.48
C ALA A 26 -1.31 -9.43 -8.42
N ALA A 27 -0.71 -10.53 -7.94
CA ALA A 27 0.24 -11.33 -8.70
C ALA A 27 -0.38 -11.97 -9.96
N ARG A 28 -1.71 -12.23 -9.97
CA ARG A 28 -2.42 -12.73 -11.16
C ARG A 28 -2.37 -11.76 -12.35
N TYR A 29 -2.13 -10.48 -12.07
CA TYR A 29 -1.96 -9.40 -13.05
C TYR A 29 -0.51 -9.00 -13.27
N GLY A 30 0.44 -9.73 -12.66
CA GLY A 30 1.86 -9.34 -12.66
C GLY A 30 2.17 -8.09 -11.83
N ILE A 31 1.28 -7.73 -10.89
CA ILE A 31 1.43 -6.53 -10.04
C ILE A 31 2.03 -6.96 -8.70
N GLY A 32 3.17 -6.36 -8.33
CA GLY A 32 3.78 -6.55 -7.01
C GLY A 32 3.10 -5.72 -5.92
N GLY A 33 3.31 -6.08 -4.64
CA GLY A 33 2.63 -5.45 -3.51
C GLY A 33 2.73 -3.92 -3.45
N TYR A 34 3.93 -3.34 -3.61
CA TYR A 34 4.08 -1.88 -3.61
C TYR A 34 3.43 -1.21 -4.83
N ALA A 35 3.48 -1.89 -5.99
CA ALA A 35 2.86 -1.44 -7.23
C ALA A 35 1.33 -1.53 -7.19
N ALA A 36 0.76 -2.29 -6.26
CA ALA A 36 -0.67 -2.25 -5.94
C ALA A 36 -0.98 -1.16 -4.90
N ALA A 37 -0.21 -1.08 -3.81
CA ALA A 37 -0.50 -0.17 -2.69
C ALA A 37 -0.34 1.32 -3.03
N LEU A 38 0.70 1.71 -3.77
CA LEU A 38 0.94 3.13 -4.10
C LEU A 38 -0.15 3.71 -5.02
N PRO A 39 -0.51 3.07 -6.16
CA PRO A 39 -1.59 3.56 -7.01
C PRO A 39 -2.95 3.55 -6.31
N TRP A 40 -3.19 2.57 -5.43
CA TRP A 40 -4.41 2.54 -4.61
C TRP A 40 -4.49 3.77 -3.71
N THR A 41 -3.41 4.09 -2.99
CA THR A 41 -3.33 5.30 -2.14
C THR A 41 -3.57 6.57 -2.95
N SER A 42 -3.08 6.64 -4.18
CA SER A 42 -3.23 7.84 -5.02
C SER A 42 -4.63 8.03 -5.63
N ARG A 43 -5.40 6.96 -5.85
CA ARG A 43 -6.64 7.03 -6.66
C ARG A 43 -7.89 6.52 -5.94
N HIS A 44 -7.73 5.53 -5.07
CA HIS A 44 -8.83 4.84 -4.40
C HIS A 44 -8.99 5.27 -2.94
N SER A 45 -8.03 6.05 -2.40
CA SER A 45 -8.15 6.65 -1.08
C SER A 45 -9.07 7.88 -1.06
N ILE A 46 -9.23 8.44 0.15
CA ILE A 46 -9.92 9.72 0.38
C ILE A 46 -9.14 10.95 -0.13
N LEU A 47 -7.87 10.80 -0.53
CA LEU A 47 -7.06 11.91 -1.00
C LEU A 47 -7.63 12.50 -2.30
N ARG A 48 -7.69 13.84 -2.36
CA ARG A 48 -8.19 14.57 -3.54
C ARG A 48 -7.25 15.72 -3.89
N LYS A 49 -6.84 15.78 -5.16
CA LYS A 49 -5.92 16.82 -5.68
C LYS A 49 -6.48 18.24 -5.49
N GLU A 50 -7.80 18.38 -5.57
CA GLU A 50 -8.52 19.65 -5.36
C GLU A 50 -8.33 20.26 -3.96
N TYR A 51 -8.02 19.44 -2.94
CA TYR A 51 -7.68 19.91 -1.59
C TYR A 51 -6.18 20.10 -1.37
N GLY A 52 -5.36 20.01 -2.42
CA GLY A 52 -3.90 20.04 -2.30
C GLY A 52 -3.30 18.79 -1.64
N SER A 53 -4.07 17.70 -1.53
CA SER A 53 -3.58 16.44 -0.98
C SER A 53 -2.39 15.90 -1.79
N SER A 54 -1.36 15.45 -1.08
CA SER A 54 -0.13 14.91 -1.66
C SER A 54 0.32 13.67 -0.89
N ILE A 55 1.07 12.78 -1.53
CA ILE A 55 1.62 11.56 -0.93
C ILE A 55 3.12 11.74 -0.74
N ILE A 56 3.62 11.40 0.45
CA ILE A 56 5.06 11.33 0.73
C ILE A 56 5.53 9.90 0.51
N ILE A 57 6.54 9.72 -0.35
CA ILE A 57 7.12 8.41 -0.65
C ILE A 57 8.53 8.34 -0.05
N GLY A 58 8.74 7.37 0.83
CA GLY A 58 10.08 7.02 1.32
C GLY A 58 10.74 6.00 0.41
N SER A 59 12.03 6.18 0.11
CA SER A 59 12.86 5.20 -0.60
C SER A 59 14.26 5.18 0.02
N SER A 60 14.93 4.03 -0.04
CA SER A 60 16.32 3.90 0.42
C SER A 60 17.34 3.90 -0.73
N SER A 61 16.87 4.02 -1.97
CA SER A 61 17.69 4.10 -3.17
C SER A 61 16.99 4.88 -4.27
N PHE A 62 17.78 5.44 -5.18
CA PHE A 62 17.26 6.15 -6.34
C PHE A 62 16.39 5.25 -7.23
N ALA A 63 16.82 4.01 -7.47
CA ALA A 63 16.06 3.04 -8.27
C ALA A 63 14.67 2.75 -7.67
N GLN A 64 14.54 2.67 -6.34
CA GLN A 64 13.23 2.56 -5.69
C GLN A 64 12.40 3.81 -5.88
N SER A 65 13.00 5.00 -5.82
CA SER A 65 12.28 6.26 -6.05
C SER A 65 11.70 6.32 -7.47
N GLU A 66 12.49 5.98 -8.50
CA GLU A 66 12.01 5.93 -9.88
C GLU A 66 10.90 4.89 -10.06
N SER A 67 11.10 3.68 -9.52
CA SER A 67 10.11 2.60 -9.60
C SER A 67 8.79 2.99 -8.92
N ASN A 68 8.85 3.58 -7.72
CA ASN A 68 7.67 4.01 -6.97
C ASN A 68 6.88 5.08 -7.73
N THR A 69 7.54 6.12 -8.23
CA THR A 69 6.88 7.16 -9.02
C THR A 69 6.29 6.60 -10.30
N GLY A 70 7.04 5.73 -11.00
CA GLY A 70 6.56 5.06 -12.21
C GLY A 70 5.27 4.28 -11.95
N THR A 71 5.18 3.50 -10.87
CA THR A 71 3.96 2.74 -10.56
C THR A 71 2.74 3.62 -10.33
N ILE A 72 2.91 4.80 -9.72
CA ILE A 72 1.80 5.74 -9.50
C ILE A 72 1.27 6.27 -10.83
N GLU A 73 2.10 6.44 -11.84
CA GLU A 73 1.66 6.95 -13.15
C GLU A 73 0.95 5.90 -14.01
N VAL A 74 1.10 4.61 -13.71
CA VAL A 74 0.44 3.51 -14.43
C VAL A 74 -1.09 3.60 -14.27
N GLY A 75 -1.80 3.05 -15.26
CA GLY A 75 -3.26 3.04 -15.37
C GLY A 75 -4.01 2.45 -14.16
N PRO A 76 -5.35 2.47 -14.18
CA PRO A 76 -6.15 2.04 -13.04
C PRO A 76 -5.85 0.59 -12.64
N LEU A 77 -5.90 0.33 -11.33
CA LEU A 77 -5.76 -1.03 -10.82
C LEU A 77 -6.95 -1.88 -11.29
N PRO A 78 -6.73 -3.18 -11.55
CA PRO A 78 -7.83 -4.13 -11.75
C PRO A 78 -8.79 -4.10 -10.56
N GLU A 79 -10.09 -4.24 -10.82
CA GLU A 79 -11.15 -4.12 -9.81
C GLU A 79 -11.01 -5.13 -8.67
N ASP A 80 -10.54 -6.33 -8.96
CA ASP A 80 -10.30 -7.36 -7.95
C ASP A 80 -9.09 -7.05 -7.05
N VAL A 81 -8.06 -6.39 -7.58
CA VAL A 81 -6.93 -5.88 -6.78
C VAL A 81 -7.41 -4.78 -5.85
N VAL A 82 -8.28 -3.88 -6.33
CA VAL A 82 -8.88 -2.83 -5.49
C VAL A 82 -9.73 -3.45 -4.39
N ALA A 83 -10.61 -4.40 -4.73
CA ALA A 83 -11.47 -5.09 -3.77
C ALA A 83 -10.66 -5.88 -2.73
N ALA A 84 -9.55 -6.51 -3.13
CA ALA A 84 -8.67 -7.21 -2.20
C ALA A 84 -7.96 -6.26 -1.22
N LEU A 85 -7.56 -5.07 -1.68
CA LEU A 85 -6.97 -4.04 -0.81
C LEU A 85 -8.00 -3.48 0.19
N GLU A 86 -9.24 -3.26 -0.26
CA GLU A 86 -10.32 -2.82 0.63
C GLU A 86 -10.68 -3.91 1.67
N ALA A 87 -10.79 -5.16 1.25
CA ALA A 87 -11.07 -6.29 2.14
C ALA A 87 -9.96 -6.49 3.18
N LEU A 88 -8.70 -6.33 2.78
CA LEU A 88 -7.53 -6.42 3.66
C LEU A 88 -7.65 -5.45 4.85
N TYR A 89 -8.09 -4.21 4.62
CA TYR A 89 -8.23 -3.23 5.69
C TYR A 89 -9.24 -3.69 6.75
N TYR A 90 -10.38 -4.24 6.32
CA TYR A 90 -11.38 -4.79 7.23
C TYR A 90 -10.94 -6.10 7.91
N GLU A 91 -10.16 -6.93 7.24
CA GLU A 91 -9.64 -8.19 7.79
C GLU A 91 -8.63 -7.96 8.92
N ILE A 92 -7.74 -6.97 8.75
CA ILE A 92 -6.73 -6.64 9.76
C ILE A 92 -7.38 -6.22 11.08
N GLY A 93 -8.44 -5.40 11.02
CA GLY A 93 -9.24 -5.00 12.19
C GLY A 93 -8.46 -4.28 13.30
N ASP A 94 -7.23 -3.87 13.00
CA ASP A 94 -6.25 -3.27 13.91
C ASP A 94 -5.71 -1.99 13.28
N GLU A 95 -5.71 -0.91 14.05
CA GLU A 95 -5.34 0.42 13.57
C GLU A 95 -4.13 0.97 14.32
N VAL A 96 -3.08 1.29 13.57
CA VAL A 96 -1.98 2.10 14.08
C VAL A 96 -2.47 3.54 14.17
N HIS A 97 -2.62 4.04 15.39
CA HIS A 97 -3.13 5.39 15.61
C HIS A 97 -2.20 6.43 15.00
N TYR A 98 -2.78 7.37 14.25
CA TYR A 98 -2.06 8.53 13.74
C TYR A 98 -1.75 9.46 14.91
N HIS A 99 -0.48 9.84 15.07
CA HIS A 99 0.13 10.42 16.28
C HIS A 99 0.36 9.37 17.39
N LEU A 100 1.53 8.72 17.32
CA LEU A 100 2.14 7.99 18.45
C LEU A 100 2.73 8.97 19.47
#